data_AF-A0A965HLG8-F1
#
_entry.id   AF-A0A965HLG8-F1
#
_cell.length_a   1.000
_cell.length_b   1.000
_cell.length_c   1.000
_cell.angle_alpha   90.00
_cell.angle_beta   90.00
_cell.angle_gamma   90.00
#
_symmetry.space_group_name_H-M   'P 1'
#
loop_
_entity.id
_entity.type
_entity.pdbx_description
1 polymer ?
#
loop_
_entity_poly.entity_id
_entity_poly.type
_entity_poly.pdbx_seq_one_letter_code
_entity_poly.pdbx_strand_id
1 'polypeptide(L)'
;MIAYPTDIGPIRDEAHYARMSAKLDALLGEVGSNETSPLMELVDIVGDLIADYEAGRHSLPEVSGVEALKFLMTQHGLKQSDWPEIGSQGVVSEILTGKRDLNLRPALALSARFGLSTAT
;
A
#
# COMPACT_ATOMS: atom_id res chain seq x y z
N MET A 1 -8.15 35.48 26.74
CA MET A 1 -7.55 34.94 25.50
C MET A 1 -7.98 33.48 25.42
N ILE A 2 -8.96 33.18 24.58
CA ILE A 2 -9.44 31.80 24.40
C ILE A 2 -8.49 31.17 23.38
N ALA A 3 -7.67 30.21 23.82
CA ALA A 3 -6.92 29.38 22.89
C ALA A 3 -7.94 28.53 22.14
N TYR A 4 -8.12 28.79 20.84
CA TYR A 4 -8.83 27.86 19.99
C TYR A 4 -7.89 26.68 19.77
N PRO A 5 -8.20 25.48 20.29
CA PRO A 5 -7.38 24.33 19.97
C PRO A 5 -7.52 24.07 18.47
N THR A 6 -6.45 24.32 17.71
CA THR A 6 -6.40 24.08 16.27
C THR A 6 -6.63 22.58 15.95
N ASP A 7 -6.38 21.70 16.95
CA ASP A 7 -6.46 20.23 16.86
C ASP A 7 -5.56 19.62 15.77
N ILE A 8 -4.60 20.41 15.28
CA ILE A 8 -3.55 20.02 14.33
C ILE A 8 -2.27 19.74 15.13
N GLY A 9 -1.75 18.54 15.00
CA GLY A 9 -0.55 18.06 15.68
C GLY A 9 -0.37 16.55 15.50
N PRO A 10 0.64 15.94 16.15
CA PRO A 10 0.92 14.50 16.03
C PRO A 10 -0.31 13.66 16.34
N ILE A 11 -0.66 12.76 15.41
CA ILE A 11 -1.84 11.92 15.50
C ILE A 11 -1.57 10.78 16.50
N ARG A 12 -2.46 10.66 17.50
CA ARG A 12 -2.25 9.74 18.64
C ARG A 12 -3.10 8.49 18.60
N ASP A 13 -4.24 8.58 17.94
CA ASP A 13 -5.25 7.52 17.89
C ASP A 13 -6.12 7.66 16.63
N GLU A 14 -6.98 6.66 16.43
CA GLU A 14 -7.84 6.55 15.27
C GLU A 14 -8.90 7.66 15.19
N ALA A 15 -9.35 8.15 16.35
CA ALA A 15 -10.33 9.23 16.39
C ALA A 15 -9.68 10.55 15.97
N HIS A 16 -8.42 10.79 16.35
CA HIS A 16 -7.63 11.94 15.91
C HIS A 16 -7.29 11.85 14.43
N TYR A 17 -6.94 10.65 13.95
CA TYR A 17 -6.75 10.38 12.53
C TYR A 17 -7.98 10.77 11.71
N ALA A 18 -9.16 10.25 12.07
CA ALA A 18 -10.41 10.56 11.38
C ALA A 18 -10.73 12.06 11.35
N ARG A 19 -10.42 12.79 12.43
CA ARG A 19 -10.58 14.25 12.47
C ARG A 19 -9.59 14.97 11.56
N MET A 20 -8.35 14.51 11.50
CA MET A 20 -7.31 15.07 10.63
C MET A 20 -7.62 14.81 9.15
N SER A 21 -8.07 13.60 8.79
CA SER A 21 -8.52 13.29 7.42
C SER A 21 -9.70 14.17 6.99
N ALA A 22 -10.71 14.32 7.85
CA ALA A 22 -11.85 15.20 7.56
C ALA A 22 -11.43 16.68 7.41
N LYS A 23 -10.41 17.12 8.14
CA LYS A 23 -9.83 18.47 7.98
C LYS A 23 -9.10 18.60 6.66
N LEU A 24 -8.29 17.60 6.26
CA LEU A 24 -7.60 17.59 4.97
C LEU A 24 -8.61 17.68 3.82
N ASP A 25 -9.67 16.88 3.88
CA ASP A 25 -10.75 16.90 2.87
C ASP A 25 -11.41 18.29 2.77
N ALA A 26 -11.69 18.92 3.91
CA ALA A 26 -12.25 20.27 3.94
C ALA A 26 -11.28 21.32 3.35
N LEU A 27 -9.98 21.22 3.67
CA LEU A 27 -8.95 22.10 3.13
C LEU A 27 -8.80 21.94 1.62
N LEU A 28 -8.77 20.71 1.11
CA LEU A 28 -8.72 20.42 -0.32
C LEU A 28 -9.99 20.93 -1.04
N GLY A 29 -11.15 20.80 -0.39
CA GLY A 29 -12.41 21.36 -0.89
C GLY A 29 -12.38 22.89 -1.02
N GLU A 30 -11.79 23.58 -0.05
CA GLU A 30 -11.64 25.04 -0.05
C GLU A 30 -10.59 25.53 -1.07
N VAL A 31 -9.46 24.82 -1.16
CA VAL A 31 -8.40 25.11 -2.14
C VAL A 31 -8.89 24.88 -3.57
N GLY A 32 -9.69 23.82 -3.79
CA GLY A 32 -10.17 23.43 -5.12
C GLY A 32 -9.00 23.18 -6.08
N SER A 33 -8.97 23.90 -7.21
CA SER A 33 -7.89 23.81 -8.20
C SER A 33 -6.82 24.90 -8.05
N ASN A 34 -6.84 25.68 -6.96
CA ASN A 34 -5.88 26.75 -6.75
C ASN A 34 -4.64 26.26 -5.98
N GLU A 35 -3.70 25.66 -6.68
CA GLU A 35 -2.43 25.16 -6.12
C GLU A 35 -1.53 26.26 -5.53
N THR A 36 -1.85 27.54 -5.74
CA THR A 36 -1.12 28.68 -5.14
C THR A 36 -1.81 29.25 -3.91
N SER A 37 -2.88 28.60 -3.43
CA SER A 37 -3.61 29.02 -2.24
C SER A 37 -2.68 29.06 -1.02
N PRO A 38 -2.77 30.10 -0.16
CA PRO A 38 -2.06 30.12 1.12
C PRO A 38 -2.39 28.94 2.04
N LEU A 39 -3.51 28.24 1.78
CA LEU A 39 -3.91 27.04 2.52
C LEU A 39 -3.14 25.79 2.09
N MET A 40 -2.41 25.81 0.97
CA MET A 40 -1.62 24.65 0.51
C MET A 40 -0.54 24.24 1.52
N GLU A 41 0.11 25.20 2.17
CA GLU A 41 1.07 24.88 3.25
C GLU A 41 0.40 24.11 4.40
N LEU A 42 -0.87 24.39 4.67
CA LEU A 42 -1.62 23.68 5.71
C LEU A 42 -2.08 22.30 5.23
N VAL A 43 -2.45 22.16 3.96
CA VAL A 43 -2.72 20.86 3.31
C VAL A 43 -1.50 19.95 3.44
N ASP A 44 -0.32 20.48 3.12
CA ASP A 44 0.95 19.73 3.19
C ASP A 44 1.23 19.27 4.63
N ILE A 45 1.16 20.18 5.61
CA ILE A 45 1.40 19.85 7.02
C ILE A 45 0.42 18.78 7.53
N VAL A 46 -0.87 18.91 7.22
CA VAL A 46 -1.88 17.95 7.65
C VAL A 46 -1.68 16.60 6.95
N GLY A 47 -1.34 16.60 5.66
CA GLY A 47 -1.01 15.40 4.89
C GLY A 47 0.19 14.66 5.46
N ASP A 48 1.27 15.36 5.80
CA ASP A 48 2.47 14.79 6.39
C ASP A 48 2.18 14.11 7.73
N LEU A 49 1.36 14.73 8.59
CA LEU A 49 0.96 14.16 9.88
C LEU A 49 0.12 12.87 9.74
N ILE A 50 -0.73 12.82 8.71
CA ILE A 50 -1.52 11.63 8.35
C ILE A 50 -0.58 10.53 7.86
N ALA A 51 0.32 10.85 6.94
CA ALA A 51 1.28 9.90 6.37
C ALA A 51 2.21 9.30 7.44
N ASP A 52 2.70 10.12 8.38
CA ASP A 52 3.54 9.65 9.50
C ASP A 52 2.80 8.66 10.40
N TYR A 53 1.53 8.94 10.72
CA TYR A 53 0.69 8.03 11.50
C TYR A 53 0.40 6.71 10.77
N GLU A 54 0.17 6.77 9.47
CA GLU A 54 -0.08 5.59 8.64
C GLU A 54 1.17 4.73 8.47
N ALA A 55 2.34 5.35 8.31
CA ALA A 55 3.62 4.67 8.13
C ALA A 55 3.96 3.71 9.28
N GLY A 56 3.54 4.03 10.51
CA GLY A 56 3.71 3.17 11.68
C GLY A 56 2.66 2.06 11.84
N ARG A 57 1.56 2.09 11.08
CA ARG A 57 0.37 1.21 11.26
C ARG A 57 0.08 0.34 10.06
N HIS A 58 0.51 0.76 8.87
CA HIS A 58 0.44 -0.04 7.66
C HIS A 58 1.72 -0.86 7.53
N SER A 59 1.80 -1.94 8.33
CA SER A 59 2.37 -3.14 7.71
C SER A 59 1.39 -3.46 6.60
N LEU A 60 1.79 -3.28 5.34
CA LEU A 60 1.07 -3.90 4.21
C LEU A 60 0.71 -5.31 4.68
N PRO A 61 -0.54 -5.78 4.51
CA PRO A 61 -0.85 -7.16 4.85
C PRO A 61 0.25 -8.00 4.20
N GLU A 62 0.92 -8.85 4.98
CA GLU A 62 1.95 -9.73 4.42
C GLU A 62 1.25 -10.60 3.39
N VAL A 63 1.25 -10.14 2.14
CA VAL A 63 0.70 -10.88 1.02
C VAL A 63 1.64 -12.04 0.86
N SER A 64 1.16 -13.24 1.18
CA SER A 64 1.96 -14.43 0.97
C SER A 64 2.38 -14.49 -0.50
N GLY A 65 3.57 -15.02 -0.79
CA GLY A 65 4.01 -15.18 -2.18
C GLY A 65 3.01 -15.94 -3.06
N VAL A 66 2.17 -16.78 -2.44
CA VAL A 66 1.07 -17.51 -3.08
C VAL A 66 -0.09 -16.58 -3.49
N GLU A 67 -0.49 -15.64 -2.65
CA GLU A 67 -1.54 -14.67 -2.96
C GLU A 67 -1.09 -13.70 -4.05
N ALA A 68 0.16 -13.24 -4.01
CA ALA A 68 0.75 -12.44 -5.07
C ALA A 68 0.75 -13.20 -6.42
N LEU A 69 1.10 -14.49 -6.41
CA LEU A 69 1.06 -15.34 -7.60
C LEU A 69 -0.38 -15.49 -8.15
N LYS A 70 -1.38 -15.74 -7.29
CA LYS A 70 -2.80 -15.82 -7.70
C LYS A 70 -3.30 -14.52 -8.31
N PHE A 71 -2.89 -13.39 -7.74
CA PHE A 71 -3.22 -12.08 -8.24
C PHE A 71 -2.66 -11.86 -9.64
N LEU A 72 -1.36 -12.14 -9.86
CA LEU A 72 -0.72 -12.03 -11.18
C LEU A 72 -1.35 -12.96 -12.22
N MET A 73 -1.70 -14.20 -11.84
CA MET A 73 -2.42 -15.12 -12.71
C MET A 73 -3.76 -14.54 -13.18
N THR A 74 -4.49 -13.90 -12.27
CA THR A 74 -5.80 -13.32 -12.58
C THR A 74 -5.67 -12.06 -13.44
N GLN A 75 -4.77 -11.14 -13.06
CA GLN A 75 -4.57 -9.87 -13.77
C GLN A 75 -4.06 -10.06 -15.20
N HIS A 76 -3.21 -11.07 -15.43
CA HIS A 76 -2.61 -11.32 -16.74
C HIS A 76 -3.23 -12.50 -17.50
N GLY A 77 -4.27 -13.13 -16.95
CA GLY A 77 -4.94 -14.30 -17.57
C GLY A 77 -4.02 -15.53 -17.72
N LEU A 78 -3.01 -15.67 -16.86
CA LEU A 78 -2.00 -16.73 -16.92
C LEU A 78 -2.49 -17.99 -16.23
N LYS A 79 -2.24 -19.15 -16.85
CA LYS A 79 -2.52 -20.48 -16.30
C LYS A 79 -1.31 -21.01 -15.55
N GLN A 80 -1.51 -22.08 -14.77
CA GLN A 80 -0.42 -22.74 -14.03
C GLN A 80 0.71 -23.25 -14.95
N SER A 81 0.41 -23.54 -16.22
CA SER A 81 1.38 -23.96 -17.24
C SER A 81 2.31 -22.83 -17.68
N ASP A 82 1.98 -21.58 -17.40
CA ASP A 82 2.62 -20.41 -18.00
C ASP A 82 3.72 -19.82 -17.11
N TRP A 83 4.19 -20.61 -16.13
CA TRP A 83 5.17 -20.26 -15.10
C TRP A 83 6.42 -21.15 -15.11
N PRO A 84 7.13 -21.28 -16.25
CA PRO A 84 8.33 -22.12 -16.34
C PRO A 84 9.44 -21.71 -15.36
N GLU A 85 9.46 -20.45 -14.91
CA GLU A 85 10.39 -19.92 -13.92
C GLU A 85 10.15 -20.43 -12.49
N ILE A 86 8.93 -20.89 -12.19
CA ILE A 86 8.60 -21.51 -10.91
C ILE A 86 8.84 -23.02 -10.99
N GLY A 87 8.44 -23.65 -12.10
CA GLY A 87 8.59 -25.07 -12.33
C GLY A 87 7.52 -25.64 -13.27
N SER A 88 7.34 -26.96 -13.22
CA SER A 88 6.25 -27.60 -13.98
C SER A 88 4.88 -27.20 -13.42
N GLN A 89 3.82 -27.38 -14.23
CA GLN A 89 2.44 -27.09 -13.82
C GLN A 89 2.04 -27.79 -12.50
N GLY A 90 2.56 -29.00 -12.26
CA GLY A 90 2.36 -29.72 -11.00
C GLY A 90 3.00 -29.00 -9.79
N VAL A 91 4.23 -28.50 -9.95
CA VAL A 91 4.93 -27.73 -8.90
C VAL A 91 4.18 -26.44 -8.59
N VAL A 92 3.68 -25.74 -9.61
CA VAL A 92 2.87 -24.51 -9.43
C VAL A 92 1.57 -24.83 -8.68
N SER A 93 0.93 -25.96 -8.98
CA SER A 93 -0.27 -26.42 -8.26
C SER A 93 0.00 -26.73 -6.77
N GLU A 94 1.11 -27.40 -6.47
CA GLU A 94 1.53 -27.68 -5.09
C GLU A 94 1.77 -26.39 -4.30
N ILE A 95 2.36 -25.37 -4.93
CA ILE A 95 2.57 -24.05 -4.33
C ILE A 95 1.24 -23.34 -4.09
N LEU A 96 0.34 -23.32 -5.08
CA LEU A 96 -0.97 -22.66 -4.96
C LEU A 96 -1.89 -23.29 -3.89
N THR A 97 -1.67 -24.58 -3.61
CA THR A 97 -2.40 -25.36 -2.60
C THR A 97 -1.68 -25.42 -1.24
N GLY A 98 -0.51 -24.79 -1.10
CA GLY A 98 0.26 -24.76 0.16
C GLY A 98 0.96 -26.09 0.50
N LYS A 99 1.04 -27.04 -0.43
CA LYS A 99 1.79 -28.30 -0.25
C LYS A 99 3.29 -28.10 -0.40
N ARG A 100 3.71 -26.97 -0.98
CA ARG A 100 5.10 -26.62 -1.22
C ARG A 100 5.31 -25.11 -1.06
N ASP A 101 6.41 -24.73 -0.42
CA ASP A 101 6.75 -23.31 -0.26
C ASP A 101 7.27 -22.70 -1.56
N LEU A 102 6.90 -21.43 -1.78
CA LEU A 102 7.45 -20.60 -2.84
C LEU A 102 8.82 -20.09 -2.37
N ASN A 103 9.89 -20.75 -2.82
CA ASN A 103 11.25 -20.36 -2.48
C ASN A 103 11.69 -19.04 -3.15
N LEU A 104 12.75 -18.44 -2.62
CA LEU A 104 13.32 -17.16 -3.05
C LEU A 104 13.69 -17.09 -4.55
N ARG A 105 14.14 -18.20 -5.15
CA ARG A 105 14.50 -18.25 -6.58
C ARG A 105 13.29 -17.96 -7.51
N PRO A 106 12.16 -18.68 -7.39
CA PRO A 106 10.90 -18.32 -8.06
C PRO A 106 10.45 -16.87 -7.84
N ALA A 107 10.57 -16.35 -6.61
CA ALA A 107 10.16 -14.98 -6.28
C ALA A 107 10.99 -13.93 -7.04
N LEU A 108 12.31 -14.12 -7.12
CA LEU A 108 13.20 -13.26 -7.90
C LEU A 108 12.93 -13.32 -9.41
N ALA A 109 12.62 -14.51 -9.94
CA ALA A 109 12.29 -14.67 -11.34
C ALA A 109 10.94 -14.01 -11.70
N LEU A 110 9.96 -14.08 -10.79
CA LEU A 110 8.70 -13.34 -10.91
C LEU A 110 8.94 -11.83 -10.92
N SER A 111 9.73 -11.33 -9.96
CA SER A 111 10.09 -9.91 -9.89
C SER A 111 10.69 -9.42 -11.22
N ALA A 112 11.62 -10.18 -11.81
CA ALA A 112 12.21 -9.85 -13.10
C ALA A 112 11.21 -9.83 -14.26
N ARG A 113 10.26 -10.78 -14.28
CA ARG A 113 9.25 -10.88 -15.35
C ARG A 113 8.21 -9.76 -15.31
N PHE A 114 7.81 -9.33 -14.10
CA PHE A 114 6.76 -8.33 -13.90
C PHE A 114 7.29 -6.93 -13.55
N GLY A 115 8.61 -6.74 -13.48
CA GLY A 115 9.23 -5.48 -13.12
C GLY A 115 8.90 -5.03 -11.69
N LEU A 116 8.60 -5.98 -10.78
CA LEU A 116 8.24 -5.69 -9.40
C LEU A 116 9.50 -5.50 -8.56
N SER A 117 9.55 -4.47 -7.72
CA SER A 117 10.62 -4.34 -6.73
C SER A 117 10.48 -5.44 -5.68
N THR A 118 11.58 -6.10 -5.33
CA THR A 118 11.59 -7.02 -4.19
C THR A 118 11.83 -6.20 -2.93
N ALA A 119 10.89 -6.25 -1.99
CA ALA A 119 11.13 -5.75 -0.64
C ALA A 119 12.27 -6.58 -0.04
N THR A 120 13.33 -5.90 0.40
CA THR A 120 14.53 -6.50 0.99
C THR A 120 14.38 -6.62 2.49
#